data_AF-A0A7X9DPP7-F1
#
_entry.id   AF-A0A7X9DPP7-F1
#
_cell.length_a   1.000
_cell.length_b   1.000
_cell.length_c   1.000
_cell.angle_alpha   90.00
_cell.angle_beta   90.00
_cell.angle_gamma   90.00
#
_symmetry.space_group_name_H-M   'P 1'
#
loop_
_entity.id
_entity.type
_entity.pdbx_description
1 polymer ?
#
loop_
_entity_poly.entity_id
_entity_poly.type
_entity_poly.pdbx_seq_one_letter_code
_entity_poly.pdbx_strand_id
1 'polypeptide(L)'
;MFEKITFQNGQLNVPDNPVIPFIEGDGTGPDIWASAVRVFDAAVKKAYKGSRKIAWREVYAGEKAYKHTGNWLPDETIDTIREYLVAIKGPLTTPVG
;
A
#
# COMPACT_ATOMS: atom_id res chain seq x y z
N MET A 1 10.67 6.71 -14.09
CA MET A 1 9.27 6.24 -14.20
C MET A 1 9.00 5.34 -12.99
N PHE A 2 7.79 5.30 -12.46
CA PHE A 2 7.46 4.36 -11.37
C PHE A 2 7.08 3.01 -11.96
N GLU A 3 7.51 1.92 -11.32
CA GLU A 3 7.42 0.57 -11.88
C GLU A 3 6.94 -0.43 -10.81
N LYS A 4 6.35 -1.54 -11.26
CA LYS A 4 5.94 -2.62 -10.35
C LYS A 4 7.15 -3.44 -9.89
N ILE A 5 7.07 -3.97 -8.68
CA ILE A 5 7.96 -5.04 -8.23
C ILE A 5 7.64 -6.29 -9.04
N THR A 6 8.66 -7.08 -9.40
CA THR A 6 8.47 -8.37 -10.07
C THR A 6 9.09 -9.50 -9.25
N PHE A 7 8.65 -10.73 -9.49
CA PHE A 7 9.17 -11.92 -8.82
C PHE A 7 9.70 -12.91 -9.86
N GLN A 8 10.99 -13.22 -9.78
CA GLN A 8 11.66 -14.16 -10.69
C GLN A 8 12.63 -15.02 -9.90
N ASN A 9 12.66 -16.33 -10.18
CA ASN A 9 13.61 -17.27 -9.57
C ASN A 9 13.64 -17.25 -8.03
N GLY A 10 12.47 -17.09 -7.40
CA GLY A 10 12.36 -17.07 -5.94
C GLY A 10 12.75 -15.74 -5.28
N GLN A 11 13.05 -14.69 -6.06
CA GLN A 11 13.50 -13.39 -5.54
C GLN A 11 12.64 -12.24 -6.07
N LEU A 12 12.49 -11.20 -5.23
CA LEU A 12 11.87 -9.94 -5.63
C LEU A 12 12.89 -9.06 -6.36
N ASN A 13 12.55 -8.63 -7.57
CA ASN A 13 13.25 -7.57 -8.28
C ASN A 13 12.54 -6.25 -7.97
N VAL A 14 13.16 -5.42 -7.14
CA VAL A 14 12.61 -4.15 -6.68
C VAL A 14 13.28 -3.00 -7.45
N PRO A 15 12.54 -2.23 -8.27
CA PRO A 15 13.10 -1.08 -8.97
C PRO A 15 13.44 0.06 -8.00
N ASP A 16 14.20 1.06 -8.45
CA ASP A 16 14.52 2.24 -7.61
C ASP A 16 13.28 3.10 -7.30
N ASN A 17 12.26 3.03 -8.16
CA ASN A 17 11.01 3.78 -8.00
C ASN A 17 9.79 2.85 -7.99
N PRO A 18 9.61 2.01 -6.95
CA PRO A 18 8.52 1.05 -6.92
C PRO A 18 7.17 1.73 -6.66
N VAL A 19 6.11 1.19 -7.25
CA VAL A 19 4.73 1.46 -6.85
C VAL A 19 4.34 0.45 -5.76
N ILE A 20 3.85 0.93 -4.62
CA ILE A 20 3.41 0.11 -3.50
C ILE A 20 1.95 0.44 -3.19
N PRO A 21 1.02 -0.51 -3.37
CA PRO A 21 -0.35 -0.35 -2.91
C PRO A 21 -0.42 -0.21 -1.39
N PHE A 22 -1.34 0.64 -0.92
CA PHE A 22 -1.66 0.74 0.49
C PHE A 22 -3.16 0.78 0.74
N ILE A 23 -3.57 0.20 1.86
CA ILE A 23 -4.92 0.37 2.41
C ILE A 23 -4.78 1.28 3.63
N GLU A 24 -5.44 2.43 3.62
CA GLU A 24 -5.39 3.40 4.72
C GLU A 24 -5.85 2.79 6.06
N GLY A 25 -6.88 1.94 5.99
CA GLY A 25 -7.46 1.24 7.13
C GLY A 25 -8.67 1.96 7.74
N ASP A 26 -9.29 1.29 8.71
CA ASP A 26 -10.46 1.76 9.45
C ASP A 26 -10.05 2.37 10.80
N GLY A 27 -10.98 3.02 11.51
CA GLY A 27 -10.74 3.58 12.83
C GLY A 27 -9.55 4.56 12.84
N THR A 28 -8.47 4.21 13.54
CA THR A 28 -7.23 5.01 13.63
C THR A 28 -6.33 4.92 12.40
N GLY A 29 -6.70 4.12 11.40
CA GLY A 29 -5.91 3.88 10.18
C GLY A 29 -5.46 5.17 9.46
N PRO A 30 -6.36 6.10 9.11
CA PRO A 30 -6.00 7.34 8.42
C PRO A 30 -4.95 8.18 9.14
N ASP A 31 -5.08 8.34 10.47
CA ASP A 31 -4.12 9.11 11.28
C ASP A 31 -2.74 8.45 11.32
N ILE A 32 -2.72 7.12 11.44
CA ILE A 32 -1.49 6.33 11.43
C ILE A 32 -0.84 6.40 10.05
N TRP A 33 -1.61 6.22 8.97
CA TRP A 33 -1.10 6.25 7.59
C TRP A 33 -0.50 7.61 7.24
N ALA A 34 -1.20 8.70 7.55
CA ALA A 34 -0.73 10.06 7.32
C ALA A 34 0.63 10.33 7.97
N SER A 35 0.90 9.69 9.12
CA SER A 35 2.19 9.77 9.81
C SER A 35 3.23 8.80 9.24
N ALA A 36 2.85 7.55 8.99
CA ALA A 36 3.72 6.49 8.52
C ALA A 36 4.32 6.83 7.14
N VAL A 37 3.50 7.30 6.18
CA VAL A 37 3.95 7.63 4.82
C VAL A 37 5.06 8.69 4.84
N ARG A 38 4.95 9.71 5.70
CA ARG A 38 5.97 10.76 5.86
C ARG A 38 7.29 10.21 6.39
N VAL A 39 7.22 9.27 7.35
CA VAL A 39 8.40 8.61 7.91
C VAL A 39 9.08 7.75 6.85
N PHE A 40 8.32 6.95 6.10
CA PHE A 40 8.85 6.11 5.02
C PHE A 40 9.52 6.94 3.93
N ASP A 41 8.84 7.97 3.43
CA ASP A 41 9.37 8.85 2.39
C ASP A 41 10.66 9.56 2.85
N ALA A 42 10.70 10.05 4.10
CA ALA A 42 11.89 10.67 4.67
C ALA A 42 13.05 9.68 4.82
N ALA A 43 12.78 8.46 5.27
CA ALA A 43 13.78 7.41 5.42
C ALA A 43 14.38 7.01 4.07
N VAL A 44 13.56 6.76 3.06
CA VAL A 44 14.01 6.43 1.70
C VAL A 44 14.83 7.58 1.12
N LYS A 45 14.33 8.81 1.18
CA LYS A 45 15.06 9.98 0.67
C LYS A 45 16.42 10.15 1.34
N LYS A 46 16.50 9.96 2.66
CA LYS A 46 17.74 10.10 3.43
C LYS A 46 18.75 8.99 3.10
N ALA A 47 18.31 7.73 3.09
CA ALA A 47 19.17 6.57 2.86
C ALA A 47 19.76 6.55 1.45
N TYR A 48 18.93 6.90 0.45
CA TYR A 48 19.30 6.81 -0.96
C TYR A 48 19.65 8.17 -1.59
N LYS A 49 19.73 9.24 -0.79
CA LYS A 49 20.05 10.60 -1.27
C LYS A 49 19.19 11.04 -2.47
N GLY A 50 17.93 10.59 -2.49
CA GLY A 50 16.96 10.88 -3.55
C GLY A 50 17.05 10.01 -4.81
N SER A 51 17.98 9.05 -4.91
CA SER A 51 18.01 8.13 -6.06
C SER A 51 16.86 7.12 -6.08
N ARG A 52 16.18 6.93 -4.94
CA ARG A 52 15.00 6.08 -4.80
C ARG A 52 13.80 6.87 -4.28
N LYS A 53 12.60 6.46 -4.69
CA LYS A 53 11.33 7.03 -4.23
C LYS A 53 10.20 6.02 -4.36
N ILE A 54 9.27 5.99 -3.41
CA ILE A 54 8.09 5.14 -3.51
C ILE A 54 6.94 5.94 -4.14
N ALA A 55 6.17 5.33 -5.04
CA ALA A 55 4.83 5.80 -5.40
C ALA A 55 3.80 4.99 -4.63
N TRP A 56 2.98 5.68 -3.83
CA TRP A 56 1.93 5.05 -3.05
C TRP A 56 0.64 5.01 -3.86
N ARG A 57 0.05 3.82 -4.02
CA ARG A 57 -1.23 3.62 -4.72
C ARG A 57 -2.30 3.22 -3.71
N GLU A 58 -3.26 4.09 -3.45
CA GLU A 58 -4.35 3.71 -2.54
C GLU A 58 -5.23 2.62 -3.17
N VAL A 59 -5.59 1.62 -2.38
CA VAL A 59 -6.61 0.61 -2.66
C VAL A 59 -7.52 0.47 -1.44
N TYR A 60 -8.76 0.05 -1.63
CA TYR A 60 -9.76 0.10 -0.57
C TYR A 60 -10.06 -1.29 0.00
N ALA A 61 -10.09 -1.40 1.32
CA ALA A 61 -10.72 -2.50 2.05
C ALA A 61 -11.35 -1.97 3.34
N GLY A 62 -12.28 -2.72 3.94
CA GLY A 62 -12.93 -2.35 5.19
C GLY A 62 -14.06 -1.34 5.02
N GLU A 63 -14.30 -0.56 6.06
CA GLU A 63 -15.41 0.42 6.12
C GLU A 63 -15.30 1.47 5.01
N LYS A 64 -14.08 1.91 4.70
CA LYS A 64 -13.85 2.85 3.60
C LYS A 64 -14.30 2.24 2.28
N ALA A 65 -13.90 1.00 1.98
CA ALA A 65 -14.32 0.32 0.75
C ALA A 65 -15.83 0.15 0.66
N TYR A 66 -16.47 -0.25 1.76
CA TYR A 66 -17.92 -0.45 1.78
C TYR A 66 -18.67 0.87 1.52
N LYS A 67 -18.24 1.98 2.13
CA LYS A 67 -18.83 3.32 1.88
C LYS A 67 -18.69 3.78 0.43
N HIS A 68 -17.57 3.44 -0.23
CA HIS A 68 -17.31 3.86 -1.62
C HIS A 68 -17.96 2.95 -2.67
N THR A 69 -18.01 1.65 -2.42
CA THR A 69 -18.31 0.64 -3.45
C THR A 69 -19.47 -0.28 -3.11
N GLY A 70 -19.95 -0.26 -1.86
CA GLY A 70 -20.89 -1.25 -1.33
C GLY A 70 -20.27 -2.64 -1.07
N ASN A 71 -18.96 -2.78 -1.28
CA ASN A 71 -18.20 -4.02 -1.06
C ASN A 71 -17.09 -3.80 -0.04
N TRP A 72 -17.00 -4.68 0.97
CA TRP A 72 -15.96 -4.65 2.01
C TRP A 72 -14.56 -4.95 1.47
N LEU A 73 -14.47 -5.75 0.40
CA LEU A 73 -13.23 -6.13 -0.22
C LEU A 73 -13.42 -6.24 -1.74
N PRO A 74 -13.28 -5.11 -2.47
CA PRO A 74 -13.35 -5.11 -3.93
C PRO A 74 -12.29 -6.02 -4.56
N ASP A 75 -12.68 -6.75 -5.62
CA ASP A 75 -11.75 -7.62 -6.36
C ASP A 75 -10.56 -6.83 -6.92
N GLU A 76 -10.79 -5.57 -7.34
CA GLU A 76 -9.74 -4.66 -7.81
C GLU A 76 -8.61 -4.49 -6.76
N THR A 77 -8.95 -4.44 -5.47
CA THR A 77 -7.94 -4.34 -4.40
C THR A 77 -7.08 -5.58 -4.36
N ILE A 78 -7.69 -6.77 -4.46
CA ILE A 78 -6.97 -8.03 -4.44
C ILE A 78 -6.12 -8.19 -5.71
N ASP A 79 -6.67 -7.87 -6.87
CA ASP A 79 -5.96 -7.98 -8.14
C ASP A 79 -4.80 -6.99 -8.23
N THR A 80 -4.98 -5.77 -7.72
CA THR A 80 -3.89 -4.79 -7.60
C THR A 80 -2.80 -5.29 -6.65
N ILE A 81 -3.14 -5.84 -5.47
CA ILE A 81 -2.11 -6.35 -4.55
C ILE A 81 -1.36 -7.54 -5.17
N ARG A 82 -2.07 -8.43 -5.88
CA ARG A 82 -1.43 -9.54 -6.62
C ARG A 82 -0.50 -9.04 -7.72
N GLU A 83 -0.88 -8.00 -8.46
CA GLU A 83 -0.06 -7.45 -9.53
C GLU A 83 1.22 -6.77 -9.00
N TYR A 84 1.12 -6.03 -7.90
CA TYR A 84 2.22 -5.23 -7.35
C TYR A 84 3.04 -5.96 -6.27
N LEU A 85 2.62 -7.17 -5.88
CA LEU A 85 3.27 -8.15 -5.00
C LEU A 85 3.47 -7.74 -3.53
N VAL A 86 3.75 -6.48 -3.27
CA VAL A 86 4.00 -5.94 -1.93
C VAL A 86 3.02 -4.81 -1.68
N ALA A 87 2.27 -4.90 -0.59
CA ALA A 87 1.34 -3.87 -0.13
C ALA A 87 1.45 -3.68 1.38
N ILE A 88 1.02 -2.52 1.86
CA ILE A 88 0.91 -2.20 3.30
C ILE A 88 -0.54 -1.93 3.65
N LYS A 89 -0.98 -2.33 4.85
CA LYS A 89 -2.34 -2.03 5.32
C LYS A 89 -2.34 -1.40 6.70
N GLY A 90 -3.25 -0.46 6.90
CA GLY A 90 -3.71 -0.06 8.22
C GLY A 90 -4.49 -1.16 8.94
N PRO A 91 -5.00 -0.85 10.15
CA PRO A 91 -5.98 -1.70 10.83
C PRO A 91 -7.26 -1.80 10.01
N LEU A 92 -7.96 -2.92 10.08
CA LEU A 92 -9.28 -3.11 9.46
C LEU A 92 -10.22 -3.65 10.54
N THR A 93 -11.46 -3.18 10.53
CA THR A 93 -12.47 -3.61 11.50
C THR A 93 -12.86 -5.07 11.23
N THR A 94 -12.67 -5.95 12.22
CA THR A 94 -13.23 -7.30 12.20
C THR A 94 -14.53 -7.30 12.99
N PRO A 95 -15.65 -7.81 12.43
CA PRO A 95 -16.90 -7.95 13.19
C PRO A 95 -16.70 -8.82 14.43
N VAL A 96 -17.34 -8.44 15.54
CA VAL A 96 -17.45 -9.29 16.73
C VAL A 96 -18.59 -10.28 16.51
N GLY A 97 -18.33 -11.56 16.76
CA GLY A 97 -19.29 -12.66 16.69
C GLY A 97 -18.97 -13.72 17.73
#